data_AF-A0A7X8T731-F1
#
_entry.id   AF-A0A7X8T731-F1
#
_cell.length_a   1.000
_cell.length_b   1.000
_cell.length_c   1.000
_cell.angle_alpha   90.00
_cell.angle_beta   90.00
_cell.angle_gamma   90.00
#
_symmetry.space_group_name_H-M   'P 1'
#
loop_
_entity.id
_entity.type
_entity.pdbx_description
1 polymer ?
#
loop_
_entity_poly.entity_id
_entity_poly.type
_entity_poly.pdbx_seq_one_letter_code
_entity_poly.pdbx_strand_id
1 'polypeptide(L)'
;MPLQRLARYRFLRRIALYMLRALGPGDIVVQHHWWPDVSLSLHAYKHRGYWFKGKRRERHVMERLAQLVKAGDTVIEIGAHIGYLSIHLRKLVGDAGRVVVFEPGPNNLPYLQRNTQSFSNVEIIDAACGDRDGGYRLLDRVAFGAEQLPE
;
A
#
# COMPACT_ATOMS: atom_id res chain seq x y z
N MET A 1 -13.18 -16.59 1.92
CA MET A 1 -13.36 -16.26 3.35
C MET A 1 -14.78 -15.78 3.63
N PRO A 2 -15.43 -16.28 4.71
CA PRO A 2 -16.81 -15.94 5.10
C PRO A 2 -17.06 -14.45 5.36
N LEU A 3 -16.02 -13.68 5.70
CA LEU A 3 -16.06 -12.21 5.89
C LEU A 3 -16.46 -11.42 4.64
N GLN A 4 -16.27 -11.97 3.43
CA GLN A 4 -16.68 -11.30 2.19
C GLN A 4 -18.20 -11.25 2.00
N ARG A 5 -18.98 -12.14 2.65
CA ARG A 5 -20.46 -12.10 2.62
C ARG A 5 -21.03 -11.02 3.54
N LEU A 6 -20.40 -10.78 4.69
CA LEU A 6 -20.73 -9.67 5.60
C LEU A 6 -20.57 -8.30 4.94
N ALA A 7 -19.70 -8.20 3.94
CA ALA A 7 -19.50 -6.97 3.17
C ALA A 7 -20.76 -6.42 2.49
N ARG A 8 -21.71 -7.33 2.21
CA ARG A 8 -22.93 -7.09 1.44
C ARG A 8 -24.03 -6.45 2.28
N TYR A 9 -24.04 -6.67 3.60
CA TYR A 9 -25.05 -6.13 4.52
C TYR A 9 -24.55 -4.85 5.18
N ARG A 10 -24.98 -3.69 4.68
CA ARG A 10 -24.49 -2.36 5.09
C ARG A 10 -24.52 -2.14 6.61
N PHE A 11 -25.58 -2.59 7.28
CA PHE A 11 -25.77 -2.42 8.72
C PHE A 11 -24.79 -3.27 9.54
N LEU A 12 -24.76 -4.59 9.30
CA LEU A 12 -23.84 -5.52 9.97
C LEU A 12 -22.38 -5.15 9.73
N ARG A 13 -22.04 -4.73 8.51
CA ARG A 13 -20.72 -4.21 8.17
C ARG A 13 -20.34 -3.00 9.02
N ARG A 14 -21.27 -2.07 9.24
CA ARG A 14 -21.00 -0.86 10.04
C ARG A 14 -20.69 -1.22 11.49
N ILE A 15 -21.48 -2.12 12.08
CA ILE A 15 -21.24 -2.63 13.44
C ILE A 15 -19.90 -3.36 13.53
N ALA A 16 -19.63 -4.29 12.62
CA ALA A 16 -18.38 -5.05 12.61
C ALA A 16 -17.14 -4.14 12.49
N LEU A 17 -17.21 -3.10 11.65
CA LEU A 17 -16.11 -2.13 11.52
C LEU A 17 -15.96 -1.23 12.75
N TYR A 18 -17.05 -0.88 13.42
CA TYR A 18 -17.00 -0.16 14.69
C TYR A 18 -16.32 -1.01 15.76
N MET A 19 -16.73 -2.28 15.89
CA MET A 19 -16.11 -3.24 16.80
C MET A 19 -14.63 -3.45 16.48
N LEU A 20 -14.27 -3.62 15.20
CA LEU A 20 -12.87 -3.76 14.80
C LEU A 20 -12.03 -2.53 15.16
N ARG A 21 -12.60 -1.33 15.09
CA ARG A 21 -11.93 -0.11 15.56
C ARG A 21 -11.75 -0.13 17.07
N ALA A 22 -12.80 -0.46 17.81
CA ALA A 22 -12.81 -0.45 19.27
C ALA A 22 -11.89 -1.52 19.87
N LEU A 23 -11.83 -2.70 19.25
CA LEU A 23 -10.99 -3.82 19.69
C LEU A 23 -9.50 -3.61 19.39
N GLY A 24 -9.14 -2.66 18.50
CA GLY A 24 -7.75 -2.31 18.21
C GLY A 24 -6.84 -3.51 17.88
N PRO A 25 -7.21 -4.41 16.95
CA PRO A 25 -6.54 -5.70 16.72
C PRO A 25 -5.08 -5.61 16.24
N GLY A 26 -4.54 -4.40 16.02
CA GLY A 26 -3.16 -4.19 15.61
C GLY A 26 -2.83 -4.70 14.22
N ASP A 27 -1.62 -5.25 14.08
CA ASP A 27 -1.06 -5.75 12.83
C ASP A 27 -1.46 -7.20 12.56
N ILE A 28 -1.78 -7.48 11.30
CA ILE A 28 -2.04 -8.81 10.78
C ILE A 28 -1.22 -9.04 9.52
N VAL A 29 -1.05 -10.32 9.17
CA VAL A 29 -0.44 -10.74 7.91
C VAL A 29 -1.50 -11.37 7.03
N VAL A 30 -1.51 -10.98 5.76
CA VAL A 30 -2.36 -11.57 4.73
C VAL A 30 -1.52 -11.94 3.51
N GLN A 31 -2.00 -12.84 2.65
CA GLN A 31 -1.31 -13.11 1.39
C GLN A 31 -1.63 -12.02 0.36
N HIS A 32 -0.64 -11.66 -0.44
CA HIS A 32 -0.83 -10.73 -1.54
C HIS A 32 -1.77 -11.35 -2.59
N HIS A 33 -2.88 -10.67 -2.89
CA HIS A 33 -3.98 -11.26 -3.67
C HIS A 33 -3.65 -11.59 -5.13
N TRP A 34 -2.54 -11.06 -5.64
CA TRP A 34 -2.02 -11.36 -6.98
C TRP A 34 -0.78 -12.24 -6.96
N TRP A 35 -0.10 -12.35 -5.81
CA TRP A 35 1.17 -13.05 -5.65
C TRP A 35 1.11 -13.85 -4.34
N PRO A 36 0.44 -15.03 -4.34
CA PRO A 36 0.14 -15.76 -3.11
C PRO A 36 1.37 -16.27 -2.34
N ASP A 37 2.54 -16.22 -2.96
CA ASP A 37 3.84 -16.50 -2.37
C ASP A 37 4.40 -15.34 -1.53
N VAL A 38 3.78 -14.16 -1.59
CA VAL A 38 4.22 -12.97 -0.86
C VAL A 38 3.25 -12.64 0.26
N SER A 39 3.79 -12.57 1.48
CA SER A 39 3.06 -12.15 2.67
C SER A 39 3.09 -10.63 2.83
N LEU A 40 1.96 -10.05 3.21
CA LEU A 40 1.76 -8.62 3.39
C LEU A 40 1.34 -8.32 4.83
N SER A 41 2.22 -7.66 5.56
CA SER A 41 1.97 -7.10 6.89
C SER A 41 1.18 -5.79 6.78
N LEU A 42 0.10 -5.67 7.56
CA LEU A 42 -0.75 -4.49 7.55
C LEU A 42 -1.53 -4.34 8.86
N HIS A 43 -1.82 -3.10 9.26
CA HIS A 43 -2.78 -2.84 10.33
C HIS A 43 -4.19 -3.27 9.95
N ALA A 44 -4.81 -4.14 10.73
CA ALA A 44 -6.11 -4.75 10.43
C ALA A 44 -7.24 -3.72 10.19
N TYR A 45 -7.31 -2.66 11.01
CA TYR A 45 -8.29 -1.58 10.82
C TYR A 45 -7.90 -0.51 9.77
N LYS A 46 -6.70 0.11 9.87
CA LYS A 46 -6.27 1.19 8.96
C LYS A 46 -6.24 0.70 7.51
N HIS A 47 -5.79 -0.53 7.29
CA HIS A 47 -5.62 -1.12 5.96
C HIS A 47 -6.72 -2.13 5.59
N ARG A 48 -7.88 -2.06 6.27
CA ARG A 48 -9.00 -2.99 6.11
C ARG A 48 -9.46 -3.23 4.67
N GLY A 49 -9.24 -2.26 3.79
CA GLY A 49 -9.55 -2.38 2.36
C GLY A 49 -8.90 -3.60 1.72
N TYR A 50 -7.69 -4.00 2.13
CA TYR A 50 -6.99 -5.13 1.53
C TYR A 50 -7.65 -6.47 1.82
N TRP A 51 -8.03 -6.80 3.06
CA TRP A 51 -8.68 -8.09 3.35
C TRP A 51 -10.20 -8.06 3.13
N PHE A 52 -10.84 -6.90 3.23
CA PHE A 52 -12.29 -6.78 3.01
C PHE A 52 -12.67 -6.78 1.52
N LYS A 53 -11.97 -5.98 0.70
CA LYS A 53 -12.21 -5.94 -0.75
C LYS A 53 -11.36 -6.99 -1.50
N GLY A 54 -10.24 -7.40 -0.92
CA GLY A 54 -9.36 -8.41 -1.52
C GLY A 54 -8.79 -7.95 -2.87
N LYS A 55 -8.67 -8.93 -3.78
CA LYS A 55 -8.22 -8.72 -5.17
C LYS A 55 -8.98 -7.61 -5.92
N ARG A 56 -10.22 -7.31 -5.53
CA ARG A 56 -11.06 -6.29 -6.20
C ARG A 56 -10.64 -4.84 -5.89
N ARG A 57 -9.84 -4.61 -4.83
CA ARG A 57 -9.50 -3.24 -4.38
C ARG A 57 -8.83 -2.43 -5.50
N GLU A 58 -7.77 -2.98 -6.07
CA GLU A 58 -6.92 -2.33 -7.08
C GLU A 58 -6.94 -3.10 -8.41
N ARG A 59 -8.00 -3.90 -8.67
CA ARG A 59 -8.00 -4.88 -9.77
C ARG A 59 -7.62 -4.24 -11.11
N HIS A 60 -8.30 -3.15 -11.47
CA HIS A 60 -8.09 -2.50 -12.76
C HIS A 60 -6.66 -1.97 -12.90
N VAL A 61 -6.13 -1.36 -11.84
CA VAL A 61 -4.75 -0.85 -11.82
C VAL A 61 -3.75 -1.97 -12.02
N MET A 62 -3.89 -3.08 -11.29
CA MET A 62 -3.02 -4.25 -11.42
C MET A 62 -3.05 -4.84 -12.83
N GLU A 63 -4.25 -5.00 -13.40
CA GLU A 63 -4.41 -5.53 -14.77
C GLU A 63 -3.78 -4.60 -15.82
N ARG A 64 -3.89 -3.28 -15.65
CA ARG A 64 -3.26 -2.30 -16.56
C ARG A 64 -1.75 -2.29 -16.44
N LEU A 65 -1.20 -2.34 -15.24
CA LEU A 65 0.25 -2.39 -15.05
C LEU A 65 0.85 -3.66 -15.66
N ALA A 66 0.17 -4.81 -15.53
CA ALA A 66 0.60 -6.05 -16.17
C ALA A 66 0.62 -6.00 -17.71
N GLN A 67 -0.06 -5.03 -18.33
CA GLN A 67 -0.02 -4.80 -19.79
C GLN A 67 1.07 -3.80 -20.20
N LEU A 68 1.47 -2.90 -19.29
CA LEU A 68 2.38 -1.79 -19.57
C LEU A 68 3.83 -2.10 -19.19
N VAL A 69 4.02 -2.74 -18.04
CA VAL A 69 5.33 -3.01 -17.44
C VAL A 69 5.90 -4.33 -17.97
N LYS A 70 7.16 -4.30 -18.39
CA LYS A 70 7.88 -5.44 -18.93
C LYS A 70 9.02 -5.86 -18.00
N ALA A 71 9.45 -7.10 -18.12
CA ALA A 71 10.63 -7.60 -17.42
C ALA A 71 11.87 -6.78 -17.80
N GLY A 72 12.67 -6.39 -16.81
CA GLY A 72 13.83 -5.53 -16.96
C GLY A 72 13.54 -4.02 -16.88
N ASP A 73 12.28 -3.59 -16.86
CA ASP A 73 11.95 -2.17 -16.77
C ASP A 73 12.41 -1.55 -15.43
N THR A 74 12.66 -0.25 -15.47
CA THR A 74 12.74 0.59 -14.27
C THR A 74 11.43 1.34 -14.10
N VAL A 75 10.76 1.16 -12.96
CA VAL A 75 9.49 1.81 -12.63
C VAL A 75 9.68 2.75 -11.45
N ILE A 76 9.10 3.94 -11.56
CA ILE A 76 9.02 4.91 -10.46
C ILE A 76 7.56 4.96 -9.97
N GLU A 77 7.35 4.71 -8.68
CA GLU A 77 6.04 4.77 -8.02
C GLU A 77 6.01 5.91 -7.00
N ILE A 78 5.00 6.79 -7.11
CA ILE A 78 4.82 7.92 -6.19
C ILE A 78 3.65 7.61 -5.25
N GLY A 79 3.92 7.55 -3.94
CA GLY A 79 2.93 7.24 -2.91
C GLY A 79 2.71 5.74 -2.71
N ALA A 80 3.78 5.00 -2.40
CA ALA A 80 3.75 3.54 -2.30
C ALA A 80 2.94 2.98 -1.10
N HIS A 81 2.55 3.83 -0.15
CA HIS A 81 1.75 3.45 1.00
C HIS A 81 2.38 2.26 1.73
N ILE A 82 1.71 1.09 1.80
CA ILE A 82 2.25 -0.11 2.46
C ILE A 82 2.96 -1.09 1.54
N GLY A 83 3.26 -0.71 0.30
CA GLY A 83 4.00 -1.54 -0.66
C GLY A 83 3.18 -2.57 -1.43
N TYR A 84 1.85 -2.52 -1.38
CA TYR A 84 0.99 -3.48 -2.09
C TYR A 84 1.19 -3.43 -3.61
N LEU A 85 1.21 -2.22 -4.18
CA LEU A 85 1.43 -2.03 -5.61
C LEU A 85 2.90 -2.19 -5.97
N SER A 86 3.82 -1.75 -5.10
CA SER A 86 5.27 -1.92 -5.25
C SER A 86 5.68 -3.38 -5.41
N ILE A 87 5.10 -4.31 -4.62
CA ILE A 87 5.30 -5.75 -4.79
C ILE A 87 4.82 -6.20 -6.18
N HIS A 88 3.70 -5.67 -6.65
CA HIS A 88 3.19 -6.04 -7.96
C HIS A 88 4.09 -5.56 -9.09
N LEU A 89 4.50 -4.29 -9.08
CA LEU A 89 5.49 -3.74 -10.00
C LEU A 89 6.78 -4.55 -9.98
N ARG A 90 7.27 -4.88 -8.78
CA ARG A 90 8.47 -5.70 -8.61
C ARG A 90 8.35 -7.08 -9.25
N LYS A 91 7.21 -7.75 -9.09
CA LYS A 91 6.97 -9.04 -9.71
C LYS A 91 6.88 -8.95 -11.25
N LEU A 92 6.38 -7.84 -11.79
CA LEU A 92 6.31 -7.61 -13.23
C LEU A 92 7.68 -7.30 -13.85
N VAL A 93 8.48 -6.42 -13.22
CA VAL A 93 9.82 -6.06 -13.74
C VAL A 93 10.85 -7.18 -13.57
N GLY A 94 10.59 -8.14 -12.68
CA GLY A 94 11.50 -9.27 -12.43
C GLY A 94 12.81 -8.85 -11.75
N ASP A 95 13.75 -9.78 -11.68
CA ASP A 95 15.01 -9.59 -10.93
C ASP A 95 15.99 -8.66 -11.65
N ALA A 96 15.87 -8.53 -12.97
CA ALA A 96 16.69 -7.66 -13.80
C ALA A 96 16.20 -6.21 -13.85
N GLY A 97 14.95 -5.95 -13.44
CA GLY A 97 14.38 -4.60 -13.40
C GLY A 97 14.58 -3.90 -12.06
N ARG A 98 14.05 -2.68 -11.92
CA ARG A 98 14.14 -1.88 -10.68
C ARG A 98 12.81 -1.21 -10.38
N VAL A 99 12.46 -1.10 -9.11
CA VAL A 99 11.32 -0.30 -8.66
C VAL A 99 11.83 0.74 -7.66
N VAL A 100 11.66 2.01 -7.98
CA VAL A 100 11.96 3.12 -7.07
C VAL A 100 10.65 3.66 -6.55
N VAL A 101 10.47 3.67 -5.24
CA VAL A 101 9.20 4.03 -4.61
C VAL A 101 9.37 5.21 -3.66
N PHE A 102 8.47 6.18 -3.76
CA PHE A 102 8.41 7.33 -2.87
C PHE A 102 7.26 7.15 -1.89
N GLU A 103 7.50 7.31 -0.59
CA GLU A 103 6.45 7.32 0.43
C GLU A 103 6.86 8.22 1.61
N PRO A 104 6.23 9.39 1.79
CA PRO A 104 6.54 10.29 2.90
C PRO A 104 5.80 9.96 4.20
N GLY A 105 4.86 9.00 4.19
CA GLY A 105 3.99 8.73 5.32
C GLY A 105 4.69 7.92 6.42
N PRO A 106 4.95 8.49 7.61
CA PRO A 106 5.61 7.76 8.71
C PRO A 106 4.76 6.59 9.23
N ASN A 107 3.43 6.66 9.02
CA ASN A 107 2.50 5.57 9.33
C ASN A 107 2.59 4.39 8.35
N ASN A 108 3.16 4.61 7.15
CA ASN A 108 3.17 3.67 6.03
C ASN A 108 4.54 3.04 5.84
N LEU A 109 5.61 3.83 5.98
CA LEU A 109 7.00 3.42 5.79
C LEU A 109 7.39 2.11 6.51
N PRO A 110 7.04 1.88 7.79
CA PRO A 110 7.37 0.62 8.46
C PRO A 110 6.74 -0.60 7.78
N TYR A 111 5.52 -0.46 7.24
CA TYR A 111 4.88 -1.54 6.49
C TYR A 111 5.50 -1.70 5.11
N LEU A 112 5.78 -0.61 4.40
CA LEU A 112 6.45 -0.63 3.10
C LEU A 112 7.78 -1.38 3.21
N GLN A 113 8.66 -0.95 4.11
CA GLN A 113 9.95 -1.57 4.39
C GLN A 113 9.79 -3.06 4.69
N ARG A 114 8.92 -3.43 5.64
CA ARG A 114 8.70 -4.84 6.00
C ARG A 114 8.18 -5.68 4.83
N ASN A 115 7.29 -5.12 4.03
CA ASN A 115 6.64 -5.84 2.92
C ASN A 115 7.54 -5.99 1.70
N THR A 116 8.53 -5.11 1.55
CA THR A 116 9.46 -5.15 0.41
C THR A 116 10.87 -5.58 0.77
N GLN A 117 11.18 -5.83 2.05
CA GLN A 117 12.53 -6.18 2.54
C GLN A 117 13.18 -7.37 1.81
N SER A 118 12.39 -8.29 1.25
CA SER A 118 12.90 -9.45 0.52
C SER A 118 13.30 -9.16 -0.93
N PHE A 119 13.08 -7.94 -1.43
CA PHE A 119 13.36 -7.55 -2.80
C PHE A 119 14.50 -6.53 -2.86
N SER A 120 15.69 -6.98 -3.27
CA SER A 120 16.89 -6.15 -3.35
C SER A 120 16.82 -5.02 -4.38
N ASN A 121 15.95 -5.13 -5.37
CA ASN A 121 15.72 -4.17 -6.45
C ASN A 121 14.44 -3.34 -6.25
N VAL A 122 13.96 -3.22 -5.00
CA VAL A 122 13.01 -2.20 -4.58
C VAL A 122 13.74 -1.17 -3.73
N GLU A 123 13.84 0.05 -4.22
CA GLU A 123 14.45 1.18 -3.51
C GLU A 123 13.37 2.07 -2.94
N ILE A 124 13.45 2.35 -1.63
CA ILE A 124 12.51 3.22 -0.93
C ILE A 124 13.16 4.58 -0.73
N ILE A 125 12.47 5.63 -1.16
CA ILE A 125 12.81 7.02 -0.90
C ILE A 125 11.75 7.59 0.05
N ASP A 126 12.18 7.92 1.27
CA ASP A 126 11.36 8.60 2.28
C ASP A 126 11.25 10.09 1.93
N ALA A 127 10.44 10.40 0.91
CA ALA A 127 10.17 11.75 0.47
C ALA A 127 8.81 11.86 -0.23
N ALA A 128 8.25 13.06 -0.21
CA ALA A 128 7.15 13.45 -1.09
C ALA A 128 7.74 13.97 -2.41
N CYS A 129 6.98 13.88 -3.51
CA CYS A 129 7.37 14.48 -4.78
C CYS A 129 6.64 15.81 -5.01
N GLY A 130 7.39 16.84 -5.39
CA GLY A 130 6.89 18.17 -5.70
C GLY A 130 7.59 18.77 -6.93
N ASP A 131 7.23 20.00 -7.27
CA ASP A 131 7.86 20.79 -8.35
C ASP A 131 9.24 21.34 -7.96
N ARG A 132 9.58 21.30 -6.67
CA ARG A 132 10.83 21.74 -6.08
C ARG A 132 11.19 20.92 -4.85
N ASP A 133 12.48 20.89 -4.52
CA ASP A 133 12.97 20.33 -3.26
C ASP A 133 12.58 21.24 -2.08
N GLY A 134 12.33 20.63 -0.92
CA GLY A 134 12.00 21.36 0.31
C GLY A 134 11.34 20.49 1.37
N GLY A 135 11.20 21.04 2.57
CA GLY A 135 10.53 20.39 3.69
C GLY A 135 9.08 20.83 3.82
N TYR A 136 8.16 19.88 3.92
CA TYR A 136 6.76 20.13 4.23
C TYR A 136 6.32 19.28 5.42
N ARG A 137 5.43 19.82 6.25
CA ARG A 137 4.75 19.08 7.30
C ARG A 137 3.59 18.30 6.69
N LEU A 138 3.63 16.98 6.82
CA LEU A 138 2.51 16.11 6.48
C LEU A 138 1.39 16.29 7.52
N LEU A 139 0.21 16.70 7.08
CA LEU A 139 -0.94 16.90 7.96
C LEU A 139 -1.77 15.60 8.07
N ASP A 140 -1.97 15.11 9.29
CA ASP A 140 -2.68 13.83 9.56
C ASP A 140 -4.21 13.90 9.39
N ARG A 141 -4.79 15.04 9.01
CA ARG A 141 -6.25 15.25 9.00
C ARG A 141 -6.88 15.14 7.62
N VAL A 142 -7.22 13.91 7.22
CA VAL A 142 -8.36 13.51 6.34
C VAL A 142 -8.47 14.14 4.94
N ALA A 143 -7.68 15.14 4.59
CA ALA A 143 -7.59 15.75 3.27
C ALA A 143 -6.11 15.79 2.88
N PHE A 144 -5.81 15.30 1.69
CA PHE A 144 -4.51 15.44 1.05
C PHE A 144 -4.07 16.91 1.11
N GLY A 145 -3.01 17.20 1.86
CA GLY A 145 -2.47 18.54 2.04
C GLY A 145 -1.15 18.50 2.78
N ALA A 146 -0.22 19.37 2.38
CA ALA A 146 1.07 19.56 2.99
C ALA A 146 1.19 21.05 3.35
N GLU A 147 1.73 21.35 4.53
CA GLU A 147 2.02 22.73 4.95
C GLU A 147 3.52 22.97 4.82
N GLN A 148 3.92 24.05 4.15
CA GLN A 148 5.34 24.36 3.97
C GLN A 148 5.99 24.67 5.31
N LEU A 149 7.15 24.07 5.59
CA LEU A 149 7.91 24.43 6.77
C LEU A 149 8.54 25.83 6.56
N PRO A 150 8.57 26.68 7.61
CA PRO A 150 9.31 27.93 7.54
C PRO A 150 10.80 27.65 7.31
N GLU A 151 11.47 28.54 6.57
CA GLU A 151 12.92 28.50 6.28
C GLU A 151 13.78 28.50 7.54
#